data_AF-A0A939T2E0-F1
#
_entry.id   AF-A0A939T2E0-F1
#
_cell.length_a   1.000
_cell.length_b   1.000
_cell.length_c   1.000
_cell.angle_alpha   90.00
_cell.angle_beta   90.00
_cell.angle_gamma   90.00
#
_symmetry.space_group_name_H-M   'P 1'
#
loop_
_entity.id
_entity.type
_entity.pdbx_description
1 polymer ?
#
loop_
_entity_poly.entity_id
_entity_poly.type
_entity_poly.pdbx_seq_one_letter_code
_entity_poly.pdbx_strand_id
1 'polypeptide(L)'
;MYNLVVGVIAGVIFGVLAVAGAWYGGEVYEHARLRAELVAVVGQQQQIAAALDLYGTDGGRVSSLGDDGAALTGLLESGFLNAVPPGTWRVRHGGGQVWNPLRIQTPGACTAMNGLAGFPEVCPPCDSETLSRYPACELPEDAA
;
A
#
# COMPACT_ATOMS: atom_id res chain seq x y z
N MET A 1 46.98 -4.95 -28.39
CA MET A 1 46.11 -6.13 -28.62
C MET A 1 45.49 -6.65 -27.32
N TYR A 2 46.23 -6.67 -26.20
CA TYR A 2 45.72 -7.10 -24.88
C TYR A 2 44.47 -6.33 -24.40
N ASN A 3 44.45 -5.00 -24.54
CA ASN A 3 43.32 -4.16 -24.10
C ASN A 3 42.00 -4.44 -24.85
N LEU A 4 42.08 -4.91 -26.10
CA LEU A 4 40.88 -5.24 -26.90
C LEU A 4 40.25 -6.55 -26.41
N VAL A 5 41.08 -7.54 -26.07
CA VAL A 5 40.63 -8.83 -25.50
C VAL A 5 39.98 -8.62 -24.13
N VAL A 6 40.60 -7.82 -23.25
CA VAL A 6 40.03 -7.50 -21.93
C VAL A 6 38.70 -6.75 -22.06
N GLY A 7 38.60 -5.79 -23.00
CA GLY A 7 37.36 -5.05 -23.24
C GLY A 7 36.21 -5.95 -23.73
N VAL A 8 36.49 -6.89 -24.63
CA VAL A 8 35.49 -7.84 -25.14
C VAL A 8 35.02 -8.79 -24.03
N ILE A 9 35.94 -9.34 -23.25
CA ILE A 9 35.60 -10.24 -22.13
C ILE A 9 34.76 -9.50 -21.09
N ALA A 10 35.14 -8.27 -20.72
CA ALA A 10 34.36 -7.46 -19.80
C ALA A 10 32.94 -7.18 -20.33
N GLY A 11 32.81 -6.82 -21.61
CA GLY A 11 31.50 -6.59 -22.23
C GLY A 11 30.60 -7.83 -22.22
N VAL A 12 31.16 -9.01 -22.49
CA VAL A 12 30.41 -10.28 -22.42
C VAL A 12 29.95 -10.58 -21.00
N ILE A 13 30.83 -10.40 -20.01
CA ILE A 13 30.49 -10.64 -18.59
C ILE A 13 29.37 -9.68 -18.14
N PHE A 14 29.48 -8.39 -18.46
CA PHE A 14 28.44 -7.41 -18.14
C PHE A 14 27.11 -7.75 -18.83
N GLY A 15 27.14 -8.19 -20.09
CA GLY A 15 25.95 -8.63 -20.80
C GLY A 15 25.25 -9.81 -20.12
N VAL A 16 26.02 -10.83 -19.71
CA VAL A 16 25.48 -12.00 -19.00
C VAL A 16 24.92 -11.61 -17.62
N LEU A 17 25.63 -10.76 -16.87
CA LEU A 17 25.18 -10.30 -15.55
C LEU A 17 23.92 -9.42 -15.63
N ALA A 18 23.78 -8.60 -16.67
CA ALA A 18 22.59 -7.79 -16.88
C ALA A 18 21.35 -8.66 -17.17
N VAL A 19 21.51 -9.69 -18.01
CA VAL A 19 20.42 -10.65 -18.30
C VAL A 19 20.08 -11.47 -17.06
N ALA A 20 21.09 -11.98 -16.34
CA ALA A 20 20.89 -12.71 -15.10
C ALA A 20 20.21 -11.84 -14.03
N GLY A 21 20.63 -10.59 -13.88
CA GLY A 21 20.01 -9.64 -12.95
C GLY A 21 18.57 -9.28 -13.32
N ALA A 22 18.25 -9.19 -14.61
CA ALA A 22 16.88 -8.94 -15.07
C ALA A 22 15.96 -10.16 -14.86
N TRP A 23 16.48 -11.38 -15.06
CA TRP A 23 15.70 -12.61 -14.90
C TRP A 23 15.53 -13.03 -13.43
N TYR A 24 16.60 -12.98 -12.63
CA TYR A 24 16.58 -13.40 -11.23
C TYR A 24 16.28 -12.27 -10.24
N GLY A 25 16.45 -11.00 -10.64
CA GLY A 25 16.20 -9.86 -9.74
C GLY A 25 14.74 -9.47 -9.62
N GLY A 26 13.89 -9.82 -10.61
CA GLY A 26 12.51 -9.34 -10.69
C GLY A 26 11.67 -9.64 -9.45
N GLU A 27 11.75 -10.87 -8.95
CA GLU A 27 11.02 -11.32 -7.75
C GLU A 27 11.44 -10.57 -6.47
N VAL A 28 12.74 -10.27 -6.32
CA VAL A 28 13.27 -9.52 -5.17
C VAL A 28 12.81 -8.06 -5.21
N TYR A 29 12.82 -7.44 -6.39
CA TYR A 29 12.31 -6.07 -6.56
C TYR A 29 10.81 -6.00 -6.29
N GLU A 30 10.05 -7.00 -6.73
CA GLU A 30 8.61 -7.07 -6.48
C GLU A 30 8.32 -7.18 -4.98
N HIS A 31 8.99 -8.09 -4.26
CA HIS A 31 8.82 -8.23 -2.80
C HIS A 31 9.24 -6.97 -2.04
N ALA A 32 10.35 -6.34 -2.43
CA ALA A 32 10.81 -5.10 -1.81
C ALA A 32 9.81 -3.95 -2.03
N ARG A 33 9.25 -3.86 -3.24
CA ARG A 33 8.21 -2.88 -3.58
C ARG A 33 6.93 -3.11 -2.79
N LEU A 34 6.43 -4.35 -2.73
CA LEU A 34 5.22 -4.70 -1.97
C LEU A 34 5.42 -4.38 -0.48
N ARG A 35 6.58 -4.68 0.10
CA ARG A 35 6.89 -4.29 1.50
C ARG A 35 6.87 -2.77 1.70
N ALA A 36 7.48 -2.01 0.79
CA ALA A 36 7.50 -0.56 0.88
C ALA A 36 6.09 0.03 0.80
N GLU A 37 5.26 -0.51 -0.09
CA GLU A 37 3.86 -0.10 -0.27
C GLU A 37 3.02 -0.43 0.98
N LEU A 38 3.17 -1.62 1.55
CA LEU A 38 2.52 -2.02 2.80
C LEU A 38 2.88 -1.08 3.95
N VAL A 39 4.16 -0.79 4.15
CA VAL A 39 4.62 0.12 5.21
C VAL A 39 4.09 1.54 5.01
N ALA A 40 4.06 2.03 3.77
CA ALA A 40 3.52 3.35 3.46
C ALA A 40 2.02 3.44 3.80
N VAL A 41 1.23 2.43 3.42
CA VAL A 41 -0.21 2.39 3.70
C VAL A 41 -0.48 2.27 5.20
N VAL A 42 0.22 1.39 5.91
CA VAL A 42 0.06 1.25 7.37
C VAL A 42 0.43 2.55 8.10
N GLY A 43 1.50 3.23 7.68
CA GLY A 43 1.87 4.53 8.25
C GLY A 43 0.80 5.59 8.04
N GLN A 44 0.22 5.65 6.84
CA GLN A 44 -0.87 6.58 6.52
C GLN A 44 -2.16 6.25 7.29
N GLN A 45 -2.49 4.97 7.48
CA GLN A 45 -3.60 4.53 8.32
C GLN A 45 -3.46 5.07 9.76
N GLN A 46 -2.27 4.94 10.34
CA GLN A 46 -1.98 5.43 11.69
C GLN A 46 -2.10 6.96 11.79
N GLN A 47 -1.68 7.70 10.76
CA GLN A 47 -1.84 9.16 10.72
C GLN A 47 -3.31 9.57 10.71
N ILE A 48 -4.14 8.92 9.88
CA ILE A 48 -5.57 9.21 9.82
C ILE A 48 -6.26 8.81 11.14
N ALA A 49 -5.94 7.65 11.69
CA ALA A 49 -6.48 7.20 12.97
C ALA A 49 -6.13 8.17 14.11
N ALA A 50 -4.89 8.65 14.17
CA ALA A 50 -4.47 9.65 15.14
C ALA A 50 -5.20 11.00 14.96
N ALA A 51 -5.41 11.44 13.71
CA ALA A 51 -6.16 12.66 13.41
C ALA A 51 -7.64 12.55 13.83
N LEU A 52 -8.26 11.39 13.60
CA LEU A 52 -9.64 11.12 14.03
C LEU A 52 -9.78 11.08 15.54
N ASP A 53 -8.83 10.45 16.24
CA ASP A 53 -8.79 10.41 17.71
C ASP A 53 -8.65 11.82 18.28
N LEU A 54 -7.71 12.60 17.75
CA LEU A 54 -7.47 13.97 18.19
C LEU A 54 -8.70 14.88 17.96
N TYR A 55 -9.35 14.77 16.80
CA TYR A 55 -10.61 15.47 16.51
C TYR A 55 -11.71 15.11 17.53
N GLY A 56 -11.79 13.84 17.91
CA GLY A 56 -12.69 13.36 18.97
C GLY A 56 -12.37 13.95 20.33
N THR A 57 -11.09 14.02 20.71
CA THR A 57 -10.65 14.58 21.99
C THR A 57 -10.86 16.11 22.09
N ASP A 58 -10.79 16.83 20.97
CA ASP A 58 -11.01 18.27 20.90
C ASP A 58 -12.52 18.67 20.93
N GLY A 59 -13.40 17.70 21.16
CA GLY A 59 -14.85 17.90 21.30
C GLY A 59 -15.62 17.78 19.99
N GLY A 60 -14.93 17.44 18.89
CA GLY A 60 -15.55 17.05 17.63
C GLY A 60 -16.25 15.68 17.76
N ARG A 61 -17.34 15.48 17.03
CA ARG A 61 -17.97 14.16 16.91
C ARG A 61 -17.50 13.49 15.64
N VAL A 62 -16.72 12.42 15.74
CA VAL A 62 -16.18 11.77 14.54
C VAL A 62 -17.29 11.27 13.58
N SER A 63 -18.48 10.97 14.10
CA SER A 63 -19.67 10.68 13.30
C SER A 63 -20.22 11.86 12.49
N SER A 64 -19.84 13.10 12.79
CA SER A 64 -20.26 14.29 12.03
C SER A 64 -19.40 14.58 10.81
N LEU A 65 -18.23 13.96 10.72
CA LEU A 65 -17.29 14.08 9.59
C LEU A 65 -17.78 13.36 8.32
N GLY A 66 -18.79 12.49 8.45
CA GLY A 66 -19.26 11.64 7.36
C GLY A 66 -18.38 10.40 7.18
N ASP A 67 -18.56 9.71 6.06
CA ASP A 67 -17.78 8.51 5.70
C ASP A 67 -16.81 8.82 4.54
N ASP A 68 -15.78 7.98 4.40
CA ASP A 68 -14.80 7.98 3.31
C ASP A 68 -14.15 9.37 3.06
N GLY A 69 -14.25 9.90 1.84
CA GLY A 69 -13.64 11.16 1.45
C GLY A 69 -14.20 12.38 2.18
N ALA A 70 -15.45 12.32 2.66
CA ALA A 70 -16.03 13.40 3.45
C ALA A 70 -15.31 13.55 4.79
N ALA A 71 -14.96 12.42 5.43
CA ALA A 71 -14.25 12.45 6.70
C ALA A 71 -12.84 13.02 6.58
N LEU A 72 -12.12 12.66 5.52
CA LEU A 72 -10.78 13.18 5.26
C LEU A 72 -10.80 14.68 4.93
N THR A 73 -11.81 15.10 4.16
CA THR A 73 -12.01 16.52 3.84
C THR A 73 -12.30 17.32 5.10
N GLY A 74 -13.19 16.83 5.97
CA GLY A 74 -13.47 17.54 7.22
C GLY A 74 -12.28 17.55 8.19
N LEU A 75 -11.44 16.51 8.23
CA LEU A 75 -10.17 16.53 8.99
C LEU A 75 -9.15 17.52 8.42
N LEU A 76 -9.14 17.70 7.09
CA LEU A 76 -8.31 18.71 6.43
C LEU A 76 -8.80 20.12 6.76
N GLU A 77 -10.11 20.37 6.65
CA GLU A 77 -10.73 21.68 6.93
C GLU A 77 -10.61 22.09 8.40
N SER A 78 -10.62 21.12 9.30
CA SER A 78 -10.42 21.34 10.75
C SER A 78 -8.94 21.42 11.16
N GLY A 79 -8.01 21.24 10.23
CA GLY A 79 -6.57 21.41 10.47
C GLY A 79 -5.88 20.23 11.16
N PHE A 80 -6.55 19.08 11.30
CA PHE A 80 -5.93 17.85 11.84
C PHE A 80 -5.12 17.09 10.79
N LEU A 81 -5.37 17.35 9.50
CA LEU A 81 -4.56 16.89 8.38
C LEU A 81 -4.02 18.08 7.58
N ASN A 82 -2.74 18.02 7.22
CA ASN A 82 -2.12 19.00 6.31
C ASN A 82 -2.42 18.69 4.83
N ALA A 83 -2.66 17.43 4.51
CA ALA A 83 -3.00 16.95 3.18
C ALA A 83 -3.74 15.61 3.29
N VAL A 84 -4.61 15.30 2.32
CA VAL A 84 -5.23 13.98 2.22
C VAL A 84 -4.16 12.99 1.71
N PRO A 85 -3.89 11.88 2.41
CA PRO A 85 -2.94 10.89 1.93
C PRO A 85 -3.37 10.30 0.58
N PRO A 86 -2.43 9.98 -0.33
CA PRO A 86 -2.77 9.39 -1.61
C PRO A 86 -3.43 8.02 -1.42
N GLY A 87 -4.45 7.71 -2.23
CA GLY A 87 -5.18 6.45 -2.17
C GLY A 87 -6.70 6.64 -2.16
N THR A 88 -7.44 5.52 -2.12
CA THR A 88 -8.91 5.51 -2.04
C THR A 88 -9.34 5.19 -0.62
N TRP A 89 -8.90 6.04 0.30
CA TRP A 89 -9.15 5.92 1.73
C TRP A 89 -10.64 5.85 2.05
N ARG A 90 -10.98 4.86 2.86
CA ARG A 90 -12.33 4.60 3.35
C ARG A 90 -12.32 4.76 4.87
N VAL A 91 -13.32 5.45 5.38
CA VAL A 91 -13.50 5.73 6.80
C VAL A 91 -14.94 5.42 7.13
N ARG A 92 -15.19 4.46 8.02
CA ARG A 92 -16.56 4.03 8.37
C ARG A 92 -16.80 4.12 9.86
N HIS A 93 -18.08 4.26 10.22
CA HIS A 93 -18.57 4.26 11.59
C HIS A 93 -17.95 5.37 12.45
N GLY A 94 -17.80 6.58 11.88
CA GLY A 94 -17.21 7.71 12.60
C GLY A 94 -15.78 7.40 13.05
N GLY A 95 -14.95 6.88 12.14
CA GLY A 95 -13.52 6.66 12.38
C GLY A 95 -13.13 5.36 13.07
N GLY A 96 -14.10 4.52 13.46
CA GLY A 96 -13.81 3.21 14.07
C GLY A 96 -13.10 2.22 13.14
N GLN A 97 -13.19 2.43 11.82
CA GLN A 97 -12.44 1.69 10.82
C GLN A 97 -11.91 2.63 9.75
N VAL A 98 -10.60 2.55 9.50
CA VAL A 98 -9.90 3.27 8.44
C VAL A 98 -9.14 2.26 7.61
N TRP A 99 -9.36 2.25 6.30
CA TRP A 99 -8.62 1.38 5.39
C TRP A 99 -8.36 2.05 4.05
N ASN A 100 -7.34 1.59 3.35
CA ASN A 100 -7.01 2.00 2.00
C ASN A 100 -6.93 0.72 1.16
N PRO A 101 -7.87 0.49 0.24
CA PRO A 101 -7.76 -0.63 -0.68
C PRO A 101 -6.46 -0.50 -1.48
N LEU A 102 -5.52 -1.42 -1.24
CA LEU A 102 -4.31 -1.48 -2.04
C LEU A 102 -4.69 -1.87 -3.47
N ARG A 103 -4.24 -1.08 -4.45
CA ARG A 103 -4.50 -1.35 -5.87
C ARG A 103 -3.49 -2.35 -6.40
N ILE A 104 -3.82 -3.62 -6.22
CA ILE A 104 -2.95 -4.72 -6.63
C ILE A 104 -3.35 -5.16 -8.04
N GLN A 105 -2.39 -5.19 -8.97
CA GLN A 105 -2.67 -5.49 -10.38
C GLN A 105 -2.81 -7.00 -10.67
N THR A 106 -2.32 -7.85 -9.77
CA THR A 106 -2.34 -9.31 -9.94
C THR A 106 -2.80 -10.01 -8.65
N PRO A 107 -3.53 -11.13 -8.75
CA PRO A 107 -3.87 -11.95 -7.59
C PRO A 107 -2.63 -12.43 -6.81
N GLY A 108 -1.53 -12.71 -7.51
CA GLY A 108 -0.27 -13.14 -6.90
C GLY A 108 0.39 -12.06 -6.03
N ALA A 109 0.33 -10.80 -6.44
CA ALA A 109 0.83 -9.71 -5.60
C ALA A 109 -0.06 -9.50 -4.36
N CYS A 110 -1.35 -9.83 -4.43
CA CYS A 110 -2.27 -9.74 -3.30
C CYS A 110 -1.98 -10.81 -2.25
N THR A 111 -1.83 -12.06 -2.68
CA THR A 111 -1.46 -13.17 -1.79
C THR A 111 -0.08 -12.95 -1.16
N ALA A 112 0.91 -12.52 -1.95
CA ALA A 112 2.25 -12.22 -1.46
C ALA A 112 2.25 -11.11 -0.41
N MET A 113 1.45 -10.06 -0.60
CA MET A 113 1.33 -8.96 0.37
C MET A 113 0.70 -9.40 1.70
N ASN A 114 -0.32 -10.26 1.65
CA ASN A 114 -0.90 -10.84 2.86
C ASN A 114 0.09 -11.75 3.59
N GLY A 115 0.86 -12.57 2.85
CA GLY A 115 1.96 -13.37 3.42
C GLY A 115 3.03 -12.50 4.09
N LEU A 116 3.40 -11.38 3.47
CA LEU A 116 4.36 -10.42 4.03
C LEU A 116 3.91 -9.80 5.36
N ALA A 117 2.60 -9.66 5.57
CA ALA A 117 2.03 -9.17 6.82
C ALA A 117 1.77 -10.28 7.85
N GLY A 118 2.14 -11.53 7.55
CA GLY A 118 1.96 -12.68 8.45
C GLY A 118 0.58 -13.33 8.40
N PHE A 119 -0.24 -12.99 7.40
CA PHE A 119 -1.54 -13.61 7.15
C PHE A 119 -1.42 -14.80 6.18
N PRO A 120 -2.46 -15.66 6.08
CA PRO A 120 -2.50 -16.68 5.03
C PRO A 120 -2.35 -16.05 3.65
N GLU A 121 -1.61 -16.73 2.75
CA GLU A 121 -1.37 -16.29 1.36
C GLU A 121 -2.60 -16.46 0.46
N VAL A 122 -3.70 -15.82 0.86
CA VAL A 122 -4.96 -15.77 0.13
C VAL A 122 -5.28 -14.32 -0.21
N CYS A 123 -5.96 -14.10 -1.34
CA CYS A 123 -6.50 -12.79 -1.69
C CYS A 123 -8.02 -12.83 -1.45
N PRO A 124 -8.51 -12.37 -0.28
CA PRO A 124 -9.95 -12.32 -0.04
C PRO A 124 -10.60 -11.17 -0.81
N PRO A 125 -11.92 -11.21 -1.06
CA PRO A 125 -12.65 -10.06 -1.59
C PRO A 125 -12.58 -8.88 -0.60
N CYS A 126 -12.53 -7.64 -1.09
CA CYS A 126 -12.54 -6.43 -0.25
C CYS A 126 -13.94 -6.16 0.35
N ASP A 127 -14.30 -6.89 1.40
CA ASP A 127 -15.46 -6.56 2.25
C ASP A 127 -15.01 -5.91 3.57
N SER A 128 -15.94 -5.33 4.34
CA SER A 128 -15.60 -4.60 5.57
C SER A 128 -14.98 -5.48 6.67
N GLU A 129 -15.20 -6.79 6.64
CA GLU A 129 -14.63 -7.71 7.64
C GLU A 129 -13.19 -8.06 7.27
N THR A 130 -12.99 -8.47 6.03
CA THR A 130 -11.70 -8.87 5.47
C THR A 130 -10.72 -7.72 5.36
N LEU A 131 -11.14 -6.51 5.01
CA LEU A 131 -10.29 -5.30 4.97
C LEU A 131 -9.75 -4.89 6.33
N SER A 132 -10.48 -5.19 7.42
CA SER A 132 -10.00 -4.92 8.78
C SER A 132 -8.89 -5.88 9.22
N ARG A 133 -8.77 -7.01 8.52
CA ARG A 133 -7.90 -8.13 8.91
C ARG A 133 -6.75 -8.36 7.94
N TYR A 134 -7.00 -8.26 6.64
CA TYR A 134 -6.04 -8.47 5.59
C TYR A 134 -5.62 -7.11 5.02
N PRO A 135 -4.31 -6.83 4.91
CA PRO A 135 -3.85 -5.59 4.30
C PRO A 135 -4.19 -5.54 2.81
N ALA A 136 -4.17 -6.68 2.11
CA ALA A 136 -4.46 -6.78 0.69
C ALA A 136 -5.75 -7.57 0.44
N CYS A 137 -6.58 -7.08 -0.47
CA CYS A 137 -7.82 -7.73 -0.88
C CYS A 137 -8.14 -7.41 -2.35
N GLU A 138 -9.03 -8.20 -2.94
CA GLU A 138 -9.50 -8.03 -4.31
C GLU A 138 -10.65 -7.01 -4.35
N LEU A 139 -10.41 -5.87 -5.02
CA LEU A 139 -11.46 -4.90 -5.29
C LEU A 139 -12.39 -5.46 -6.38
N PRO A 140 -13.72 -5.34 -6.23
CA PRO A 140 -14.64 -5.68 -7.31
C PRO A 140 -14.36 -4.78 -8.52
N GLU A 141 -14.47 -5.33 -9.74
CA GLU A 141 -14.13 -4.64 -11.00
C GLU A 141 -14.88 -3.31 -11.19
N ASP A 142 -16.01 -3.12 -10.50
CA ASP A 142 -16.86 -1.93 -10.56
C ASP A 142 -16.50 -0.83 -9.54
N ALA A 143 -15.47 -1.03 -8.70
CA ALA A 143 -15.11 -0.11 -7.61
C ALA A 143 -13.91 0.82 -7.92
N ALA A 144 -13.56 0.99 -9.20
CA ALA A 144 -12.50 1.87 -9.67
C ALA A 144 -12.96 3.31 -9.97
#